data_AF-A0A182E099-F1
#
_entry.id   AF-A0A182E099-F1
#
_cell.length_a   1.000
_cell.length_b   1.000
_cell.length_c   1.000
_cell.angle_alpha   90.00
_cell.angle_beta   90.00
_cell.angle_gamma   90.00
#
_symmetry.space_group_name_H-M   'P 1'
#
loop_
_entity.id
_entity.type
_entity.pdbx_description
1 polymer ?
#
loop_
_entity_poly.entity_id
_entity_poly.type
_entity_poly.pdbx_seq_one_letter_code
_entity_poly.pdbx_strand_id
1 'polypeptide(L)'
;MDIAVLVIIISAALLSITEALPKKPYYWTTRKLECESIAGHRVSRCALHNPESKTELNPLCYEEINETRNETKIYCRIMCEESDDTTVLAKLPTWNHACNIYYNYMLERFREDWYLWRSGDCLNTTITFEVRCGFARDPRVFYRQNQKLFEYDDSEDEQKRARNWRTAVV
;
A
#
# COMPACT_ATOMS: atom_id res chain seq x y z
N MET A 1 -48.42 40.24 14.65
CA MET A 1 -47.61 39.21 13.95
C MET A 1 -48.24 37.88 14.29
N ASP A 2 -48.96 37.29 13.35
CA ASP A 2 -49.85 36.16 13.59
C ASP A 2 -49.11 34.90 14.05
N ILE A 3 -49.71 34.16 14.99
CA ILE A 3 -49.19 32.89 15.52
C ILE A 3 -48.94 31.90 14.37
N ALA A 4 -49.78 31.95 13.33
CA ALA A 4 -49.61 31.15 12.11
C ALA A 4 -48.29 31.45 11.37
N VAL A 5 -47.85 32.71 11.34
CA VAL A 5 -46.59 33.11 10.68
C VAL A 5 -45.39 32.59 11.46
N LEU A 6 -45.47 32.60 12.80
CA LEU A 6 -44.40 32.06 13.65
C LEU A 6 -44.24 30.54 13.47
N VAL A 7 -45.35 29.81 13.37
CA VAL A 7 -45.34 28.34 13.20
C VAL A 7 -44.78 27.93 11.84
N ILE A 8 -45.05 28.69 10.78
CA ILE A 8 -44.53 28.44 9.43
C ILE A 8 -43.01 28.71 9.35
N ILE A 9 -42.53 29.76 10.03
CA ILE A 9 -41.09 30.05 10.07
C ILE A 9 -40.33 28.98 10.87
N ILE A 10 -40.90 28.50 11.97
CA ILE A 10 -40.30 27.43 12.78
C ILE A 10 -40.25 26.10 12.01
N SER A 11 -41.30 25.75 11.26
CA SER A 11 -41.32 24.52 10.47
C SER A 11 -40.37 24.56 9.26
N ALA A 12 -40.22 25.72 8.60
CA ALA A 12 -39.26 25.91 7.51
C ALA A 12 -37.79 25.88 8.00
N ALA A 13 -37.53 26.40 9.21
CA ALA A 13 -36.20 26.34 9.83
C ALA A 13 -35.80 24.91 10.22
N LEU A 14 -36.75 24.09 10.68
CA LEU A 14 -36.52 22.69 11.04
C LEU A 14 -36.25 21.78 9.82
N LEU A 15 -36.80 22.10 8.64
CA LEU A 15 -36.58 21.33 7.41
C LEU A 15 -35.21 21.58 6.76
N SER A 16 -34.49 22.64 7.16
CA SER A 16 -33.25 23.06 6.51
C SER A 16 -31.97 22.48 7.15
N ILE A 17 -32.10 21.69 8.22
CA ILE A 17 -30.97 21.06 8.93
C ILE A 17 -30.98 19.56 8.64
N THR A 18 -30.90 19.18 7.37
CA THR A 18 -30.26 17.91 7.02
C THR A 18 -28.77 18.20 6.96
N GLU A 19 -28.11 18.22 8.12
CA GLU A 19 -26.65 18.15 8.16
C GLU A 19 -26.27 16.89 7.38
N ALA A 20 -25.78 17.08 6.15
CA ALA A 20 -25.21 16.02 5.36
C ALA A 20 -24.10 15.42 6.22
N LEU A 21 -24.29 14.18 6.66
CA LEU A 21 -23.35 13.43 7.49
C LEU A 21 -21.93 13.70 6.95
N PRO A 22 -20.99 14.25 7.76
CA PRO A 22 -19.70 14.65 7.24
C PRO A 22 -19.06 13.44 6.56
N LYS A 23 -18.81 13.56 5.26
CA LYS A 23 -18.15 12.50 4.50
C LYS A 23 -16.84 12.20 5.24
N LYS A 24 -16.66 10.96 5.70
CA LYS A 24 -15.43 10.55 6.38
C LYS A 24 -14.24 11.04 5.56
N PRO A 25 -13.24 11.70 6.17
CA PRO A 25 -12.14 12.30 5.42
C PRO A 25 -11.30 11.25 4.68
N TYR A 26 -11.46 9.97 5.04
CA TYR A 26 -10.74 8.83 4.47
C TYR A 26 -11.65 7.81 3.80
N TYR A 27 -11.08 7.09 2.85
CA TYR A 27 -11.57 5.80 2.36
C TYR A 27 -10.42 4.79 2.32
N TRP A 28 -10.77 3.51 2.28
CA TRP A 28 -9.82 2.42 2.35
C TRP A 28 -10.07 1.43 1.24
N THR A 29 -9.00 0.87 0.68
CA THR A 29 -9.06 -0.27 -0.23
C THR A 29 -8.13 -1.37 0.27
N THR A 30 -8.48 -2.62 -0.01
CA THR A 30 -7.63 -3.76 0.35
C THR A 30 -7.00 -4.36 -0.91
N ARG A 31 -5.72 -4.68 -0.81
CA ARG A 31 -4.92 -5.39 -1.80
C ARG A 31 -4.60 -6.78 -1.28
N LYS A 32 -4.61 -7.78 -2.15
CA LYS A 32 -4.12 -9.12 -1.83
C LYS A 32 -2.88 -9.39 -2.66
N LEU A 33 -1.75 -9.60 -1.99
CA LEU A 33 -0.50 -9.97 -2.63
C LEU A 33 -0.29 -11.46 -2.41
N GLU A 34 -0.41 -12.25 -3.46
CA GLU A 34 -0.31 -13.70 -3.43
C GLU A 34 1.09 -14.11 -3.90
N CYS A 35 1.82 -14.84 -3.05
CA CYS A 35 3.15 -15.33 -3.36
C CYS A 35 3.14 -16.85 -3.38
N GLU A 36 3.62 -17.44 -4.48
CA GLU A 36 3.60 -18.88 -4.70
C GLU A 36 5.01 -19.42 -4.97
N SER A 37 5.38 -20.48 -4.27
CA SER A 37 6.62 -21.22 -4.55
C SER A 37 6.42 -22.10 -5.78
N ILE A 38 7.15 -21.78 -6.86
CA ILE A 38 7.05 -22.47 -8.14
C ILE A 38 8.21 -23.46 -8.26
N ALA A 39 7.93 -24.69 -8.70
CA ALA A 39 8.96 -25.70 -8.93
C ALA A 39 10.05 -25.19 -9.88
N GLY A 40 11.32 -25.38 -9.49
CA GLY A 40 12.48 -24.89 -10.24
C GLY A 40 12.92 -23.46 -9.90
N HIS A 41 12.19 -22.73 -9.07
CA HIS A 41 12.59 -21.42 -8.56
C HIS A 41 13.05 -21.48 -7.10
N ARG A 42 14.05 -20.66 -6.75
CA ARG A 42 14.60 -20.56 -5.38
C ARG A 42 13.76 -19.64 -4.48
N VAL A 43 12.97 -18.76 -5.09
CA VAL A 43 12.12 -17.78 -4.41
C VAL A 43 10.71 -17.86 -4.97
N SER A 44 9.72 -17.69 -4.10
CA SER A 44 8.32 -17.56 -4.46
C SER A 44 8.07 -16.30 -5.27
N ARG A 45 7.22 -16.39 -6.28
CA ARG A 45 6.82 -15.25 -7.10
C ARG A 45 5.55 -14.64 -6.55
N CYS A 46 5.55 -13.33 -6.37
CA CYS A 46 4.37 -12.60 -5.92
C CYS A 46 3.63 -11.93 -7.07
N ALA A 47 2.32 -11.84 -6.94
CA ALA A 47 1.48 -11.02 -7.80
C ALA A 47 0.33 -10.43 -7.00
N LEU A 48 -0.09 -9.22 -7.37
CA LEU A 48 -1.31 -8.65 -6.83
C LEU A 48 -2.50 -9.36 -7.44
N HIS A 49 -3.35 -9.91 -6.58
CA HIS A 49 -4.61 -10.50 -6.98
C HIS A 49 -5.51 -9.42 -7.57
N ASN A 50 -5.93 -9.63 -8.82
CA ASN A 50 -6.94 -8.82 -9.48
C ASN A 50 -8.09 -9.76 -9.89
N PRO A 51 -9.31 -9.60 -9.34
CA PRO A 51 -10.44 -10.46 -9.70
C PRO A 51 -10.86 -10.32 -11.17
N GLU A 52 -10.49 -9.22 -11.83
CA GLU A 52 -10.87 -8.90 -13.22
C GLU A 52 -9.77 -9.17 -14.26
N SER A 53 -8.56 -9.56 -13.83
CA SER A 53 -7.43 -9.81 -14.73
C SER A 53 -6.81 -11.17 -14.44
N LYS A 54 -6.28 -11.82 -15.49
CA LYS A 54 -5.32 -12.90 -15.27
C LYS A 54 -4.13 -12.31 -14.52
N THR A 55 -3.73 -12.96 -13.43
CA THR A 55 -2.61 -12.55 -12.59
C THR A 55 -1.33 -12.57 -13.43
N GLU A 56 -0.83 -11.40 -13.82
CA GLU A 56 0.48 -11.32 -14.44
C GLU A 56 1.53 -11.52 -13.34
N LEU A 57 2.26 -12.63 -13.43
CA LEU A 57 3.26 -13.02 -12.45
C LEU A 57 4.45 -12.04 -12.53
N ASN A 58 4.58 -11.20 -11.51
CA ASN A 58 5.78 -10.45 -11.17
C ASN A 58 6.31 -9.40 -12.19
N PRO A 59 5.50 -8.48 -12.75
CA PRO A 59 6.05 -7.38 -13.55
C PRO A 59 6.64 -6.21 -12.73
N LEU A 60 6.48 -6.19 -11.40
CA LEU A 60 6.77 -4.99 -10.57
C LEU A 60 7.53 -5.25 -9.27
N CYS A 61 8.08 -6.45 -9.04
CA CYS A 61 9.01 -6.65 -7.93
C CYS A 61 10.47 -6.48 -8.39
N TYR A 62 11.32 -5.99 -7.49
CA TYR A 62 12.76 -5.91 -7.70
C TYR A 62 13.52 -6.53 -6.52
N GLU A 63 14.76 -6.93 -6.78
CA GLU A 63 15.65 -7.54 -5.79
C GLU A 63 16.70 -6.52 -5.34
N GLU A 64 16.97 -6.46 -4.03
CA GLU A 64 18.08 -5.74 -3.44
C GLU A 64 18.98 -6.74 -2.70
N ILE A 65 20.25 -6.78 -3.10
CA ILE A 65 21.27 -7.64 -2.48
C ILE A 65 22.19 -6.76 -1.63
N ASN A 66 22.25 -7.07 -0.34
CA ASN A 66 23.19 -6.46 0.59
C ASN A 66 24.38 -7.40 0.78
N GLU A 67 25.46 -7.19 0.01
CA GLU A 67 26.66 -8.03 0.06
C GLU A 67 27.32 -8.04 1.45
N THR A 68 27.36 -6.90 2.15
CA THR A 68 27.95 -6.80 3.49
C THR A 68 27.22 -7.61 4.55
N ARG A 69 25.91 -7.84 4.37
CA ARG A 69 25.08 -8.63 5.31
C ARG A 69 24.69 -9.99 4.74
N ASN A 70 25.10 -10.29 3.50
CA ASN A 70 24.66 -11.45 2.73
C ASN A 70 23.12 -11.63 2.80
N GLU A 71 22.39 -10.51 2.67
CA GLU A 71 20.93 -10.46 2.80
C GLU A 71 20.31 -10.07 1.46
N THR A 72 19.37 -10.89 0.97
CA THR A 72 18.54 -10.58 -0.19
C THR A 72 17.16 -10.12 0.28
N LYS A 73 16.70 -8.97 -0.25
CA LYS A 73 15.34 -8.48 -0.09
C LYS A 73 14.64 -8.41 -1.44
N ILE A 74 13.42 -8.91 -1.53
CA ILE A 74 12.57 -8.74 -2.70
C ILE A 74 11.46 -7.76 -2.35
N TYR A 75 11.40 -6.65 -3.07
CA TYR A 75 10.44 -5.57 -2.92
C TYR A 75 9.35 -5.70 -3.96
N CYS A 76 8.10 -5.86 -3.55
CA CYS A 76 6.96 -5.95 -4.45
C CYS A 76 6.03 -4.76 -4.28
N ARG A 77 5.77 -4.03 -5.36
CA ARG A 77 4.83 -2.92 -5.40
C ARG A 77 3.41 -3.40 -5.06
N ILE A 78 2.69 -2.69 -4.20
CA ILE A 78 1.33 -3.07 -3.78
C ILE A 78 0.21 -2.22 -4.41
N MET A 79 0.54 -1.28 -5.31
CA MET A 79 -0.41 -0.41 -6.02
C MET A 79 -1.31 0.36 -5.04
N CYS A 80 -0.65 1.05 -4.13
CA CYS A 80 -1.25 1.97 -3.17
C CYS A 80 -0.67 3.36 -3.36
N GLU A 81 -0.62 3.79 -4.62
CA GLU A 81 -0.14 5.10 -5.01
C GLU A 81 -0.97 6.18 -4.31
N GLU A 82 -0.32 7.23 -3.80
CA GLU A 82 -1.01 8.33 -3.09
C GLU A 82 -1.69 7.94 -1.77
N SER A 83 -1.57 6.68 -1.33
CA SER A 83 -1.95 6.26 0.01
C SER A 83 -0.94 6.79 1.01
N ASP A 84 -1.35 7.47 2.07
CA ASP A 84 -0.44 7.91 3.16
C ASP A 84 -0.51 7.02 4.40
N ASP A 85 -1.52 6.17 4.49
CA ASP A 85 -1.60 5.12 5.49
C ASP A 85 -1.60 3.75 4.79
N THR A 86 -0.71 2.86 5.20
CA THR A 86 -0.77 1.45 4.79
C THR A 86 -0.50 0.52 5.96
N THR A 87 -1.17 -0.63 5.96
CA THR A 87 -1.00 -1.63 7.00
C THR A 87 -1.24 -3.04 6.47
N VAL A 88 -0.42 -4.00 6.93
CA VAL A 88 -0.67 -5.42 6.69
C VAL A 88 -1.76 -5.87 7.67
N LEU A 89 -2.95 -6.19 7.15
CA LEU A 89 -4.07 -6.68 7.95
C LEU A 89 -3.87 -8.12 8.38
N ALA A 90 -3.39 -8.95 7.46
CA ALA A 90 -3.20 -10.38 7.69
C ALA A 90 -2.13 -10.95 6.75
N LYS A 91 -1.50 -12.02 7.23
CA LYS A 91 -0.77 -12.98 6.39
C LYS A 91 -1.52 -14.31 6.44
N LEU A 92 -1.54 -15.02 5.32
CA LEU A 92 -2.19 -16.32 5.18
C LEU A 92 -1.20 -17.33 4.59
N PRO A 93 -0.89 -18.43 5.30
CA PRO A 93 -1.43 -18.81 6.60
C PRO A 93 -0.89 -17.95 7.76
N THR A 94 -1.76 -17.60 8.71
CA THR A 94 -1.42 -16.75 9.88
C THR A 94 -0.33 -17.36 10.75
N TRP A 95 -0.25 -18.69 10.82
CA TRP A 95 0.70 -19.43 11.64
C TRP A 95 2.08 -19.61 10.99
N ASN A 96 2.33 -19.07 9.79
CA ASN A 96 3.63 -19.20 9.15
C ASN A 96 4.73 -18.48 9.96
N HIS A 97 5.69 -19.23 10.51
CA HIS A 97 6.79 -18.65 11.31
C HIS A 97 7.96 -18.13 10.48
N ALA A 98 8.08 -18.54 9.21
CA ALA A 98 9.14 -18.08 8.30
C ALA A 98 9.00 -16.59 7.94
N CYS A 99 7.76 -16.08 7.89
CA CYS A 99 7.45 -14.68 7.64
C CYS A 99 7.05 -13.97 8.93
N ASN A 100 7.97 -13.25 9.57
CA ASN A 100 7.69 -12.40 10.72
C ASN A 100 7.77 -10.91 10.34
N ILE A 101 6.79 -10.12 10.79
CA ILE A 101 6.74 -8.67 10.51
C ILE A 101 7.95 -7.99 11.14
N TYR A 102 8.47 -6.96 10.49
CA TYR A 102 9.71 -6.23 10.84
C TYR A 102 11.02 -7.00 10.64
N TYR A 103 11.00 -8.33 10.68
CA TYR A 103 12.20 -9.16 10.51
C TYR A 103 12.38 -9.63 9.06
N ASN A 104 11.35 -10.29 8.52
CA ASN A 104 11.42 -10.97 7.23
C ASN A 104 10.40 -10.42 6.23
N TYR A 105 9.51 -9.52 6.66
CA TYR A 105 8.72 -8.70 5.76
C TYR A 105 8.28 -7.40 6.45
N MET A 106 8.09 -6.33 5.66
CA MET A 106 7.46 -5.09 6.11
C MET A 106 6.99 -4.27 4.90
N LEU A 107 6.19 -3.25 5.17
CA LEU A 107 5.85 -2.21 4.20
C LEU A 107 6.91 -1.12 4.23
N GLU A 108 7.37 -0.70 3.06
CA GLU A 108 8.29 0.42 2.88
C GLU A 108 7.77 1.31 1.75
N ARG A 109 7.78 2.62 1.97
CA ARG A 109 7.36 3.59 0.97
C ARG A 109 8.56 3.98 0.12
N PHE A 110 8.39 3.90 -1.20
CA PHE A 110 9.33 4.47 -2.17
C PHE A 110 8.56 5.40 -3.11
N ARG A 111 8.95 6.69 -3.10
CA ARG A 111 8.29 7.73 -3.89
C ARG A 111 6.77 7.78 -3.65
N GLU A 112 6.02 7.53 -4.72
CA GLU A 112 4.59 7.67 -4.82
C GLU A 112 3.85 6.40 -4.34
N ASP A 113 4.53 5.28 -4.16
CA ASP A 113 3.90 3.99 -3.84
C ASP A 113 4.55 3.25 -2.66
N TRP A 114 3.85 2.24 -2.20
CA TRP A 114 4.26 1.31 -1.16
C TRP A 114 4.70 -0.01 -1.76
N TYR A 115 5.66 -0.61 -1.07
CA TYR A 115 6.24 -1.89 -1.40
C TYR A 115 6.18 -2.78 -0.19
N LEU A 116 5.78 -4.03 -0.39
CA LEU A 116 5.97 -5.07 0.59
C LEU A 116 7.28 -5.77 0.27
N TRP A 117 8.25 -5.68 1.18
CA TRP A 117 9.49 -6.41 1.04
C TRP A 117 9.47 -7.70 1.82
N ARG A 118 10.22 -8.70 1.32
CA ARG A 118 10.44 -9.99 1.98
C ARG A 118 11.92 -10.35 1.97
N SER A 119 12.37 -11.09 2.97
CA SER A 119 13.76 -11.56 3.06
C SER A 119 13.89 -12.92 3.74
N GLY A 120 15.05 -13.57 3.56
CA GLY A 120 15.35 -14.87 4.16
C GLY A 120 14.34 -15.96 3.79
N ASP A 121 14.00 -16.83 4.73
CA ASP A 121 13.10 -17.98 4.50
C ASP A 121 11.69 -17.57 4.03
N CYS A 122 11.27 -16.34 4.33
CA CYS A 122 10.00 -15.80 3.85
C CYS A 122 9.95 -15.71 2.32
N LEU A 123 11.10 -15.58 1.65
CA LEU A 123 11.19 -15.56 0.19
C LEU A 123 10.77 -16.89 -0.44
N ASN A 124 10.98 -18.03 0.22
CA ASN A 124 10.67 -19.35 -0.32
C ASN A 124 9.30 -19.90 0.12
N THR A 125 8.48 -19.05 0.74
CA THR A 125 7.21 -19.46 1.33
C THR A 125 6.04 -19.10 0.41
N THR A 126 5.12 -20.05 0.19
CA THR A 126 3.79 -19.76 -0.36
C THR A 126 2.96 -19.05 0.72
N ILE A 127 2.64 -17.78 0.49
CA ILE A 127 1.97 -16.91 1.48
C ILE A 127 1.20 -15.80 0.77
N THR A 128 0.08 -15.41 1.35
CA THR A 128 -0.71 -14.25 0.90
C THR A 128 -0.68 -13.15 1.95
N PHE A 129 -0.50 -11.91 1.52
CA PHE A 129 -0.63 -10.72 2.38
C PHE A 129 -1.88 -9.95 2.00
N GLU A 130 -2.72 -9.65 3.00
CA GLU A 130 -3.82 -8.71 2.85
C GLU A 130 -3.36 -7.35 3.38
N VAL A 131 -3.28 -6.36 2.49
CA VAL A 131 -2.77 -5.02 2.80
C VAL A 131 -3.89 -4.02 2.63
N ARG A 132 -4.06 -3.14 3.61
CA ARG A 132 -5.02 -2.04 3.54
C ARG A 132 -4.29 -0.74 3.22
N CYS A 133 -4.86 0.02 2.31
CA CYS A 133 -4.35 1.31 1.85
C CYS A 133 -5.41 2.38 2.11
N GLY A 134 -5.00 3.44 2.76
CA GLY A 134 -5.82 4.57 3.20
C GLY A 134 -5.57 5.80 2.37
N PHE A 135 -6.65 6.39 1.89
CA PHE A 135 -6.62 7.55 1.01
C PHE A 135 -7.49 8.67 1.56
N ALA A 136 -6.96 9.88 1.52
CA ALA A 136 -7.74 11.07 1.74
C ALA A 136 -8.79 11.23 0.64
N ARG A 137 -10.02 11.57 1.02
CA ARG A 137 -11.12 11.84 0.07
C ARG A 137 -10.97 13.15 -0.70
N ASP A 138 -10.21 14.09 -0.15
CA ASP A 138 -9.86 15.34 -0.82
C ASP A 138 -8.37 15.32 -1.17
N PRO A 139 -8.01 14.92 -2.41
CA PRO A 139 -6.63 14.90 -2.85
C PRO A 139 -5.97 16.28 -2.74
N ARG A 140 -6.71 17.39 -2.94
CA ARG A 140 -6.12 18.74 -2.91
C ARG A 140 -5.62 19.11 -1.52
N VAL A 141 -6.42 18.80 -0.50
CA VAL A 141 -6.03 19.02 0.91
C VAL A 141 -4.88 18.10 1.27
N PHE A 142 -4.96 16.84 0.84
CA PHE A 142 -3.93 15.84 1.08
C PHE A 142 -2.56 16.24 0.50
N TYR A 143 -2.50 16.59 -0.79
CA TYR A 143 -1.27 17.06 -1.45
C TYR A 143 -0.70 18.30 -0.76
N ARG A 144 -1.55 19.25 -0.37
CA ARG A 144 -1.11 20.47 0.32
C ARG A 144 -0.47 20.17 1.68
N GLN A 145 -1.01 19.21 2.42
CA GLN A 145 -0.52 18.85 3.76
C GLN A 145 0.67 17.90 3.72
N ASN A 146 0.80 17.11 2.64
CA ASN A 146 1.79 16.05 2.51
C ASN A 146 2.77 16.29 1.35
N GLN A 147 3.10 17.55 1.05
CA GLN A 147 4.00 17.90 -0.07
C GLN A 147 5.32 17.12 -0.05
N LYS A 148 5.88 16.88 1.14
CA LYS A 148 7.10 16.10 1.34
C LYS A 148 7.01 14.64 0.86
N LEU A 149 5.81 14.04 0.83
CA LEU A 149 5.63 12.67 0.31
C LEU A 149 5.81 12.58 -1.21
N PHE A 150 5.76 13.72 -1.90
CA PHE A 150 5.85 13.84 -3.36
C PHE A 150 7.07 14.63 -3.81
N GLU A 151 7.91 15.04 -2.86
CA GLU A 151 9.20 15.66 -3.17
C GLU A 151 10.13 14.56 -3.71
N TYR A 152 10.62 14.77 -4.93
CA TYR A 152 11.58 13.85 -5.54
C TYR A 152 12.93 14.01 -4.85
N ASP A 153 13.30 13.06 -3.99
CA ASP A 153 14.70 12.92 -3.60
C ASP A 153 15.41 12.08 -4.66
N ASP A 154 15.76 12.75 -5.75
CA ASP A 154 16.49 12.15 -6.87
C ASP A 154 17.79 11.50 -6.36
N SER A 155 18.41 12.01 -5.30
CA SER A 155 19.70 11.52 -4.81
C SER A 155 19.62 10.15 -4.15
N GLU A 156 18.63 9.89 -3.28
CA GLU A 156 18.50 8.60 -2.58
C GLU A 156 17.91 7.52 -3.47
N ASP A 157 16.90 7.87 -4.27
CA ASP A 157 16.23 6.92 -5.15
C ASP A 157 17.05 6.61 -6.40
N GLU A 158 17.80 7.57 -6.97
CA GLU A 158 18.79 7.27 -8.00
C GLU A 158 19.95 6.48 -7.40
N GLN A 159 20.39 6.69 -6.17
CA GLN A 159 21.42 5.82 -5.56
C GLN A 159 20.91 4.40 -5.32
N LYS A 160 19.65 4.22 -4.93
CA LYS A 160 19.00 2.91 -4.81
C LYS A 160 18.84 2.26 -6.19
N ARG A 161 18.35 2.98 -7.20
CA ARG A 161 18.24 2.48 -8.59
C ARG A 161 19.57 2.26 -9.29
N ALA A 162 20.56 3.12 -9.13
CA ALA A 162 21.88 3.04 -9.76
C ALA A 162 22.73 1.92 -9.16
N ARG A 163 22.55 1.61 -7.87
CA ARG A 163 23.00 0.33 -7.30
C ARG A 163 22.33 -0.84 -8.02
N ASN A 164 21.03 -0.74 -8.26
CA ASN A 164 20.22 -1.81 -8.88
C ASN A 164 20.58 -2.08 -10.37
N TRP A 165 20.89 -1.04 -11.15
CA TRP A 165 21.24 -1.19 -12.58
C TRP A 165 22.61 -1.81 -12.84
N ARG A 166 23.57 -1.70 -11.90
CA ARG A 166 24.90 -2.32 -12.06
C ARG A 166 24.88 -3.83 -11.88
N THR A 167 23.85 -4.38 -11.23
CA THR A 167 23.72 -5.82 -10.94
C THR A 167 22.92 -6.57 -12.01
N ALA A 168 22.21 -5.87 -12.91
CA ALA A 168 21.44 -6.47 -14.00
C ALA A 168 22.24 -6.62 -15.32
N VAL A 169 23.51 -6.20 -15.35
CA VAL A 169 24.37 -6.18 -16.56
C VAL A 169 25.65 -7.04 -16.37
N VAL A 170 25.62 -8.03 -15.48
CA VAL A 170 26.70 -9.03 -15.33
C VAL A 170 26.14 -10.44 -15.47
#